data_AF-A0A7R9VPW0-F1
#
_entry.id   AF-A0A7R9VPW0-F1
#
_cell.length_a   1.000
_cell.length_b   1.000
_cell.length_c   1.000
_cell.angle_alpha   90.00
_cell.angle_beta   90.00
_cell.angle_gamma   90.00
#
_symmetry.space_group_name_H-M   'P 1'
#
loop_
_entity.id
_entity.type
_entity.pdbx_description
1 polymer ?
#
loop_
_entity_poly.entity_id
_entity_poly.type
_entity_poly.pdbx_seq_one_letter_code
_entity_poly.pdbx_strand_id
1 'polypeptide(L)'
;MSPCCWCVESQVVRKKYADSLAAAKEHFADEEARHFVHANLCKIVAETTSKDGERIGRTEREHVLSTLNHAAELVSMDLQTGTRGRILKALGYLLDPTVKFLAKPAKATKSISIRTSFSGGGAQQATVRRIGEHFSKLDGFINLATYMAENIWTHRFPNPRVVAHVVHFLSSETSSESEPKLESLQDKSAATVIVKCSIDHISSCNEDYLQEMSENAQLLKILREALLQAVRSERIATDCDEPQLWDLWSSVILRMIGAEQSFAVRKSGWAAWHDLVEWSTEAILSNETLIVKGAGTDFVNGTYTPTKVNWAENRVYVRIVPDGFGEASGKTLTCFRCVMRSLNKWWFISEADEKQPGTDRDVDYYQSKNSGDAHDRPQLSGWGLCTLQAHGLAPAPVLELTGTLGVPKEQAIKMPPY
;
A
#
# COMPACT_ATOMS: atom_id res chain seq x y z
N MET A 1 -46.30 -7.94 8.72
CA MET A 1 -45.32 -7.21 7.89
C MET A 1 -45.10 -8.03 6.64
N SER A 2 -45.75 -7.64 5.54
CA SER A 2 -45.59 -8.31 4.25
C SER A 2 -44.19 -8.05 3.69
N PRO A 3 -43.47 -9.07 3.16
CA PRO A 3 -42.20 -8.82 2.49
C PRO A 3 -42.44 -7.92 1.28
N CYS A 4 -41.62 -6.88 1.11
CA CYS A 4 -41.64 -6.03 -0.06
C CYS A 4 -41.41 -6.91 -1.31
N CYS A 5 -42.27 -6.85 -2.35
CA CYS A 5 -42.18 -7.71 -3.54
C CYS A 5 -40.77 -7.70 -4.19
N TRP A 6 -40.05 -6.59 -4.10
CA TRP A 6 -38.66 -6.44 -4.55
C TRP A 6 -37.66 -7.35 -3.83
N CYS A 7 -37.86 -7.64 -2.53
CA CYS A 7 -36.96 -8.53 -1.78
C CYS A 7 -37.14 -10.00 -2.18
N VAL A 8 -38.35 -10.39 -2.62
CA VAL A 8 -38.64 -11.77 -3.04
C VAL A 8 -38.03 -12.06 -4.41
N GLU A 9 -38.08 -11.11 -5.35
CA GLU A 9 -37.43 -11.26 -6.66
C GLU A 9 -35.90 -11.38 -6.53
N SER A 10 -35.26 -10.54 -5.69
CA SER A 10 -33.81 -10.59 -5.45
C SER A 10 -33.35 -11.93 -4.85
N GLN A 11 -34.14 -12.50 -3.93
CA GLN A 11 -33.89 -13.84 -3.36
C GLN A 11 -33.94 -14.95 -4.41
N VAL A 12 -34.98 -14.93 -5.25
CA VAL A 12 -35.19 -15.95 -6.28
C VAL A 12 -34.07 -15.90 -7.32
N VAL A 13 -33.61 -14.71 -7.72
CA VAL A 13 -32.51 -14.55 -8.67
C VAL A 13 -31.20 -15.10 -8.10
N ARG A 14 -30.84 -14.74 -6.86
CA ARG A 14 -29.59 -15.21 -6.22
C ARG A 14 -29.57 -16.72 -5.99
N LYS A 15 -30.71 -17.31 -5.65
CA LYS A 15 -30.84 -18.76 -5.56
C LYS A 15 -30.62 -19.41 -6.93
N LYS A 16 -31.25 -18.88 -7.99
CA LYS A 16 -31.04 -19.38 -9.35
C LYS A 16 -29.58 -19.31 -9.79
N TYR A 17 -28.83 -18.28 -9.41
CA TYR A 17 -27.39 -18.20 -9.69
C TYR A 17 -26.61 -19.31 -8.99
N ALA A 18 -26.83 -19.52 -7.69
CA ALA A 18 -26.20 -20.60 -6.95
C ALA A 18 -26.51 -21.97 -7.59
N ASP A 19 -27.79 -22.25 -7.87
CA ASP A 19 -28.25 -23.50 -8.44
C ASP A 19 -27.69 -23.73 -9.85
N SER A 20 -27.63 -22.68 -10.69
CA SER A 20 -27.10 -22.78 -12.06
C SER A 20 -25.60 -23.02 -12.08
N LEU A 21 -24.84 -22.35 -11.20
CA LEU A 21 -23.39 -22.59 -11.10
C LEU A 21 -23.08 -23.96 -10.49
N ALA A 22 -23.89 -24.44 -9.55
CA ALA A 22 -23.75 -25.79 -9.00
C ALA A 22 -23.97 -26.84 -10.09
N ALA A 23 -25.04 -26.73 -10.89
CA ALA A 23 -25.30 -27.63 -12.01
C ALA A 23 -24.19 -27.57 -13.06
N ALA A 24 -23.73 -26.36 -13.43
CA ALA A 24 -22.65 -26.20 -14.39
C ALA A 24 -21.32 -26.81 -13.90
N LYS A 25 -21.07 -26.80 -12.59
CA LYS A 25 -19.91 -27.45 -11.98
C LYS A 25 -19.98 -28.97 -12.07
N GLU A 26 -21.14 -29.56 -11.73
CA GLU A 26 -21.35 -31.01 -11.84
C GLU A 26 -21.17 -31.51 -13.27
N HIS A 27 -21.57 -30.69 -14.25
CA HIS A 27 -21.51 -31.00 -15.67
C HIS A 27 -20.32 -30.34 -16.39
N PHE A 28 -19.28 -29.88 -15.70
CA PHE A 28 -18.22 -29.08 -16.34
C PHE A 28 -17.40 -29.81 -17.42
N ALA A 29 -17.47 -31.15 -17.46
CA ALA A 29 -16.91 -31.93 -18.56
C ALA A 29 -17.66 -31.70 -19.89
N ASP A 30 -18.95 -31.38 -19.82
CA ASP A 30 -19.81 -31.17 -20.97
C ASP A 30 -19.51 -29.82 -21.64
N GLU A 31 -19.51 -29.79 -22.97
CA GLU A 31 -19.22 -28.57 -23.74
C GLU A 31 -20.28 -27.48 -23.51
N GLU A 32 -21.54 -27.87 -23.37
CA GLU A 32 -22.66 -26.96 -23.11
C GLU A 32 -22.52 -26.25 -21.75
N ALA A 33 -22.14 -26.98 -20.70
CA ALA A 33 -21.89 -26.41 -19.38
C ALA A 33 -20.71 -25.42 -19.44
N ARG A 34 -19.61 -25.77 -20.12
CA ARG A 34 -18.47 -24.86 -20.31
C ARG A 34 -18.86 -23.61 -21.09
N HIS A 35 -19.68 -23.75 -22.14
CA HIS A 35 -20.18 -22.61 -22.90
C HIS A 35 -21.02 -21.68 -22.03
N PHE A 36 -21.93 -22.23 -21.21
CA PHE A 36 -22.72 -21.47 -20.25
C PHE A 36 -21.82 -20.70 -19.27
N VAL A 37 -20.83 -21.37 -18.68
CA VAL A 37 -19.89 -20.76 -17.71
C VAL A 37 -19.09 -19.65 -18.37
N HIS A 38 -18.53 -19.87 -19.57
CA HIS A 38 -17.77 -18.86 -20.30
C HIS A 38 -18.61 -17.62 -20.63
N ALA A 39 -19.89 -17.80 -20.98
CA ALA A 39 -20.76 -16.70 -21.37
C ALA A 39 -21.31 -15.90 -20.17
N ASN A 40 -21.48 -16.54 -19.01
CA ASN A 40 -22.28 -15.97 -17.91
C ASN A 40 -21.53 -15.78 -16.59
N LEU A 41 -20.44 -16.51 -16.32
CA LEU A 41 -19.84 -16.50 -14.97
C LEU A 41 -19.42 -15.09 -14.53
N CYS A 42 -18.73 -14.34 -15.39
CA CYS A 42 -18.31 -12.99 -15.05
C CYS A 42 -19.49 -12.05 -14.76
N LYS A 43 -20.61 -12.20 -15.49
CA LYS A 43 -21.82 -11.40 -15.27
C LYS A 43 -22.48 -11.76 -13.94
N ILE A 44 -22.65 -13.06 -13.68
CA ILE A 44 -23.22 -13.56 -12.41
C ILE A 44 -22.38 -13.06 -11.23
N VAL A 45 -21.06 -13.17 -11.30
CA VAL A 45 -20.17 -12.70 -10.23
C VAL A 45 -20.23 -11.17 -10.11
N ALA A 46 -20.17 -10.43 -11.22
CA ALA A 46 -20.27 -8.96 -11.20
C ALA A 46 -21.59 -8.45 -10.61
N GLU A 47 -22.72 -9.10 -10.93
CA GLU A 47 -24.04 -8.78 -10.37
C GLU A 47 -24.15 -9.20 -8.89
N THR A 48 -23.58 -10.34 -8.52
CA THR A 48 -23.54 -10.80 -7.13
C THR A 48 -22.65 -9.91 -6.26
N THR A 49 -21.63 -9.28 -6.87
CA THR A 49 -20.66 -8.37 -6.23
C THR A 49 -21.01 -6.88 -6.40
N SER A 50 -22.14 -6.56 -7.05
CA SER A 50 -22.50 -5.17 -7.33
C SER A 50 -22.75 -4.39 -6.03
N LYS A 51 -22.48 -3.07 -6.05
CA LYS A 51 -22.35 -2.20 -4.88
C LYS A 51 -23.65 -1.87 -4.14
N ASP A 52 -24.73 -2.60 -4.41
CA ASP A 52 -25.99 -2.41 -3.71
C ASP A 52 -25.84 -2.99 -2.31
N GLY A 53 -25.44 -2.11 -1.39
CA GLY A 53 -25.35 -2.34 0.06
C GLY A 53 -26.73 -2.55 0.70
N GLU A 54 -27.59 -3.30 0.03
CA GLU A 54 -28.88 -3.70 0.52
C GLU A 54 -28.72 -4.57 1.76
N ARG A 55 -29.66 -4.41 2.69
CA ARG A 55 -29.72 -5.23 3.90
C ARG A 55 -30.19 -6.63 3.52
N ILE A 56 -29.26 -7.47 3.09
CA ILE A 56 -29.57 -8.83 2.66
C ILE A 56 -29.79 -9.75 3.86
N GLY A 57 -30.90 -10.51 3.81
CA GLY A 57 -31.31 -11.47 4.85
C GLY A 57 -30.38 -12.67 4.94
N ARG A 58 -30.44 -13.45 6.03
CA ARG A 58 -29.53 -14.59 6.27
C ARG A 58 -29.48 -15.58 5.10
N THR A 59 -30.63 -15.98 4.57
CA THR A 59 -30.74 -16.92 3.45
C THR A 59 -30.12 -16.37 2.16
N GLU A 60 -30.28 -15.07 1.89
CA GLU A 60 -29.62 -14.42 0.74
C GLU A 60 -28.10 -14.46 0.87
N ARG A 61 -27.56 -14.26 2.08
CA ARG A 61 -26.12 -14.34 2.33
C ARG A 61 -25.59 -15.74 2.04
N GLU A 62 -26.34 -16.77 2.40
CA GLU A 62 -25.98 -18.16 2.12
C GLU A 62 -25.95 -18.41 0.60
N HIS A 63 -26.93 -17.92 -0.16
CA HIS A 63 -26.93 -18.03 -1.63
C HIS A 63 -25.78 -17.24 -2.29
N VAL A 64 -25.49 -16.02 -1.81
CA VAL A 64 -24.35 -15.22 -2.29
C VAL A 64 -23.05 -15.97 -2.06
N LEU A 65 -22.80 -16.46 -0.84
CA LEU A 65 -21.59 -17.21 -0.52
C LEU A 65 -21.48 -18.51 -1.33
N SER A 66 -22.59 -19.22 -1.53
CA SER A 66 -22.63 -20.42 -2.37
C SER A 66 -22.26 -20.10 -3.83
N THR A 67 -22.83 -19.02 -4.38
CA THR A 67 -22.53 -18.54 -5.74
C THR A 67 -21.04 -18.22 -5.89
N LEU A 68 -20.45 -17.50 -4.93
CA LEU A 68 -19.04 -17.10 -4.97
C LEU A 68 -18.10 -18.32 -4.83
N ASN A 69 -18.44 -19.29 -3.98
CA ASN A 69 -17.66 -20.53 -3.83
C ASN A 69 -17.71 -21.38 -5.10
N HIS A 70 -18.89 -21.56 -5.71
CA HIS A 70 -19.00 -22.28 -6.98
C HIS A 70 -18.27 -21.55 -8.12
N ALA A 71 -18.28 -20.22 -8.12
CA ALA A 71 -17.49 -19.45 -9.07
C ALA A 71 -15.97 -19.69 -8.90
N ALA A 72 -15.46 -19.70 -7.66
CA ALA A 72 -14.06 -20.01 -7.38
C ALA A 72 -13.68 -21.44 -7.81
N GLU A 73 -14.57 -22.41 -7.57
CA GLU A 73 -14.41 -23.81 -8.02
C GLU A 73 -14.32 -23.89 -9.55
N LEU A 74 -15.25 -23.27 -10.26
CA LEU A 74 -15.27 -23.26 -11.73
C LEU A 74 -14.02 -22.60 -12.31
N VAL A 75 -13.52 -21.51 -11.71
CA VAL A 75 -12.25 -20.88 -12.12
C VAL A 75 -11.07 -21.84 -11.92
N SER A 76 -11.01 -22.55 -10.79
CA SER A 76 -9.94 -23.54 -10.55
C SER A 76 -10.01 -24.68 -11.56
N MET A 77 -11.21 -25.19 -11.85
CA MET A 77 -11.42 -26.23 -12.88
C MET A 77 -11.01 -25.74 -14.27
N ASP A 78 -11.38 -24.53 -14.68
CA ASP A 78 -10.98 -23.97 -15.99
C ASP A 78 -9.46 -23.89 -16.13
N LEU A 79 -8.75 -23.46 -15.08
CA LEU A 79 -7.29 -23.42 -15.03
C LEU A 79 -6.62 -24.80 -15.21
N GLN A 80 -7.30 -25.88 -14.84
CA GLN A 80 -6.80 -27.26 -15.02
C GLN A 80 -7.08 -27.81 -16.42
N THR A 81 -8.10 -27.32 -17.13
CA THR A 81 -8.48 -27.83 -18.46
C THR A 81 -7.62 -27.30 -19.60
N GLY A 82 -7.58 -27.97 -20.76
CA GLY A 82 -6.84 -27.52 -21.95
C GLY A 82 -7.34 -26.20 -22.60
N THR A 83 -8.46 -25.65 -22.13
CA THR A 83 -9.01 -24.34 -22.54
C THR A 83 -8.71 -23.23 -21.53
N ARG A 84 -7.57 -23.33 -20.83
CA ARG A 84 -7.17 -22.48 -19.70
C ARG A 84 -7.49 -20.99 -19.88
N GLY A 85 -8.12 -20.41 -18.88
CA GLY A 85 -8.03 -18.99 -18.58
C GLY A 85 -9.17 -18.11 -19.10
N ARG A 86 -10.20 -18.68 -19.73
CA ARG A 86 -11.28 -17.90 -20.37
C ARG A 86 -12.15 -17.15 -19.37
N ILE A 87 -12.25 -17.68 -18.16
CA ILE A 87 -13.09 -17.10 -17.09
C ILE A 87 -12.27 -16.46 -15.97
N LEU A 88 -10.96 -16.29 -16.16
CA LEU A 88 -10.08 -15.70 -15.14
C LEU A 88 -10.51 -14.30 -14.71
N LYS A 89 -11.16 -13.54 -15.59
CA LYS A 89 -11.71 -12.22 -15.25
C LYS A 89 -12.63 -12.27 -14.02
N ALA A 90 -13.34 -13.38 -13.79
CA ALA A 90 -14.18 -13.57 -12.61
C ALA A 90 -13.38 -13.53 -11.30
N LEU A 91 -12.14 -14.04 -11.29
CA LEU A 91 -11.28 -14.03 -10.11
C LEU A 91 -10.99 -12.60 -9.63
N GLY A 92 -10.85 -11.66 -10.56
CA GLY A 92 -10.68 -10.24 -10.26
C GLY A 92 -11.91 -9.58 -9.62
N TYR A 93 -13.08 -10.21 -9.66
CA TYR A 93 -14.26 -9.77 -8.89
C TYR A 93 -14.38 -10.51 -7.56
N LEU A 94 -14.03 -11.81 -7.54
CA LEU A 94 -14.07 -12.64 -6.34
C LEU A 94 -13.12 -12.14 -5.24
N LEU A 95 -11.94 -11.66 -5.64
CA LEU A 95 -10.89 -11.19 -4.72
C LEU A 95 -10.84 -9.66 -4.57
N ASP A 96 -11.84 -8.95 -5.07
CA ASP A 96 -11.88 -7.48 -5.01
C ASP A 96 -12.12 -7.00 -3.56
N PRO A 97 -11.14 -6.32 -2.93
CA PRO A 97 -11.27 -5.87 -1.54
C PRO A 97 -12.30 -4.74 -1.36
N THR A 98 -12.77 -4.12 -2.45
CA THR A 98 -13.71 -3.00 -2.43
C THR A 98 -15.18 -3.44 -2.48
N VAL A 99 -15.43 -4.72 -2.74
CA VAL A 99 -16.79 -5.25 -2.85
C VAL A 99 -17.45 -5.37 -1.47
N LYS A 100 -18.65 -4.79 -1.36
CA LYS A 100 -19.43 -4.75 -0.12
C LYS A 100 -20.37 -5.95 -0.02
N PHE A 101 -19.82 -7.17 0.05
CA PHE A 101 -20.62 -8.42 0.03
C PHE A 101 -21.70 -8.49 1.11
N LEU A 102 -21.43 -7.99 2.32
CA LEU A 102 -22.26 -8.23 3.51
C LEU A 102 -22.13 -7.07 4.52
N ALA A 103 -22.89 -5.99 4.38
CA ALA A 103 -22.94 -4.97 5.43
C ALA A 103 -23.57 -5.55 6.72
N LYS A 104 -22.91 -5.38 7.88
CA LYS A 104 -23.51 -5.73 9.18
C LYS A 104 -24.78 -4.89 9.39
N PRO A 105 -25.85 -5.45 10.00
CA PRO A 105 -26.92 -4.61 10.53
C PRO A 105 -26.32 -3.69 11.60
N ALA A 106 -26.52 -2.38 11.48
CA ALA A 106 -26.10 -1.41 12.47
C ALA A 106 -26.83 -1.68 13.80
N LYS A 107 -26.18 -2.40 14.72
CA LYS A 107 -26.45 -2.27 16.14
C LYS A 107 -25.29 -1.49 16.76
N ALA A 108 -25.67 -0.40 17.41
CA ALA A 108 -24.80 0.63 17.94
C ALA A 108 -23.71 0.07 18.88
N THR A 109 -22.47 0.47 18.62
CA THR A 109 -21.53 0.74 19.70
C THR A 109 -20.66 1.90 19.23
N LYS A 110 -20.95 3.08 19.77
CA LYS A 110 -20.12 4.27 19.59
C LYS A 110 -18.80 4.03 20.34
N SER A 111 -17.77 3.57 19.65
CA SER A 111 -16.39 3.80 20.08
C SER A 111 -15.75 4.74 19.06
N ILE A 112 -15.29 5.88 19.58
CA ILE A 112 -14.54 6.89 18.85
C ILE A 112 -13.18 6.25 18.52
N SER A 113 -12.95 5.93 17.25
CA SER A 113 -11.66 5.51 16.74
C SER A 113 -11.08 6.63 15.88
N ILE A 114 -9.91 7.09 16.30
CA ILE A 114 -9.11 8.14 15.69
C ILE A 114 -8.50 7.62 14.38
N ARG A 115 -8.49 8.50 13.39
CA ARG A 115 -7.96 8.38 12.01
C ARG A 115 -6.95 7.24 11.78
N THR A 116 -7.43 6.17 11.17
CA THR A 116 -6.70 5.40 10.15
C THR A 116 -7.68 5.13 9.02
N SER A 117 -7.43 5.71 7.85
CA SER A 117 -8.18 5.42 6.64
C SER A 117 -7.99 3.94 6.28
N PHE A 118 -9.10 3.19 6.27
CA PHE A 118 -9.31 1.77 5.84
C PHE A 118 -9.86 0.78 6.88
N SER A 119 -10.11 1.15 8.15
CA SER A 119 -10.55 0.18 9.17
C SER A 119 -12.07 -0.10 9.27
N GLY A 120 -12.88 0.30 8.26
CA GLY A 120 -14.32 0.03 8.22
C GLY A 120 -14.74 -1.37 7.67
N GLY A 121 -13.78 -2.24 7.33
CA GLY A 121 -13.97 -3.36 6.39
C GLY A 121 -14.02 -4.79 6.95
N GLY A 122 -14.04 -5.01 8.27
CA GLY A 122 -13.76 -6.34 8.86
C GLY A 122 -14.65 -7.52 8.38
N ALA A 123 -15.91 -7.29 8.01
CA ALA A 123 -16.79 -8.36 7.47
C ALA A 123 -16.58 -8.63 5.97
N GLN A 124 -16.12 -7.62 5.22
CA GLN A 124 -15.86 -7.71 3.78
C GLN A 124 -14.55 -8.45 3.52
N GLN A 125 -13.50 -8.06 4.22
CA GLN A 125 -12.21 -8.74 4.20
C GLN A 125 -12.34 -10.22 4.62
N ALA A 126 -13.19 -10.53 5.60
CA ALA A 126 -13.45 -11.92 5.99
C ALA A 126 -14.10 -12.77 4.88
N THR A 127 -14.92 -12.16 4.02
CA THR A 127 -15.57 -12.88 2.90
C THR A 127 -14.57 -13.15 1.78
N VAL A 128 -13.83 -12.13 1.36
CA VAL A 128 -12.74 -12.27 0.37
C VAL A 128 -11.72 -13.30 0.85
N ARG A 129 -11.33 -13.22 2.12
CA ARG A 129 -10.44 -14.21 2.74
C ARG A 129 -10.97 -15.62 2.67
N ARG A 130 -12.24 -15.84 3.03
CA ARG A 130 -12.87 -17.16 2.94
C ARG A 130 -12.88 -17.71 1.50
N ILE A 131 -13.13 -16.85 0.51
CA ILE A 131 -13.11 -17.24 -0.91
C ILE A 131 -11.68 -17.57 -1.36
N GLY A 132 -10.70 -16.76 -0.97
CA GLY A 132 -9.29 -17.00 -1.26
C GLY A 132 -8.77 -18.29 -0.61
N GLU A 133 -9.11 -18.54 0.65
CA GLU A 133 -8.79 -19.80 1.34
C GLU A 133 -9.45 -21.01 0.66
N HIS A 134 -10.70 -20.86 0.19
CA HIS A 134 -11.38 -21.91 -0.59
C HIS A 134 -10.68 -22.17 -1.92
N PHE A 135 -10.29 -21.12 -2.64
CA PHE A 135 -9.55 -21.23 -3.89
C PHE A 135 -8.17 -21.88 -3.70
N SER A 136 -7.47 -21.55 -2.60
CA SER A 136 -6.21 -22.20 -2.19
C SER A 136 -6.37 -23.71 -2.02
N LYS A 137 -7.42 -24.15 -1.33
CA LYS A 137 -7.71 -25.58 -1.09
C LYS A 137 -7.98 -26.39 -2.35
N LEU A 138 -8.25 -25.72 -3.47
CA LEU A 138 -8.50 -26.32 -4.78
C LEU A 138 -7.26 -26.25 -5.69
N ASP A 139 -6.08 -26.03 -5.12
CA ASP A 139 -4.83 -25.75 -5.84
C ASP A 139 -4.94 -24.56 -6.82
N GLY A 140 -5.90 -23.66 -6.58
CA GLY A 140 -6.25 -22.59 -7.51
C GLY A 140 -5.09 -21.63 -7.77
N PHE A 141 -4.34 -21.25 -6.72
CA PHE A 141 -3.16 -20.38 -6.87
C PHE A 141 -1.99 -21.10 -7.55
N ILE A 142 -1.81 -22.39 -7.33
CA ILE A 142 -0.78 -23.19 -8.00
C ILE A 142 -1.07 -23.28 -9.50
N ASN A 143 -2.32 -23.57 -9.85
CA ASN A 143 -2.76 -23.63 -11.25
C ASN A 143 -2.69 -22.25 -11.92
N LEU A 144 -3.02 -21.18 -11.18
CA LEU A 144 -2.88 -19.80 -11.66
C LEU A 144 -1.40 -19.43 -11.88
N ALA A 145 -0.51 -19.78 -10.96
CA ALA A 145 0.93 -19.54 -11.09
C ALA A 145 1.48 -20.22 -12.35
N THR A 146 1.11 -21.48 -12.57
CA THR A 146 1.49 -22.25 -13.76
C THR A 146 0.96 -21.57 -15.02
N TYR A 147 -0.32 -21.19 -15.03
CA TYR A 147 -0.93 -20.48 -16.16
C TYR A 147 -0.23 -19.15 -16.46
N MET A 148 0.06 -18.35 -15.44
CA MET A 148 0.73 -17.05 -15.60
C MET A 148 2.14 -17.22 -16.15
N ALA A 149 2.91 -18.18 -15.65
CA ALA A 149 4.26 -18.47 -16.13
C ALA A 149 4.27 -18.89 -17.61
N GLU A 150 3.31 -19.72 -18.04
CA GLU A 150 3.18 -20.15 -19.44
C GLU A 150 2.74 -19.01 -20.39
N ASN A 151 2.02 -18.02 -19.88
CA ASN A 151 1.38 -16.98 -20.68
C ASN A 151 1.96 -15.57 -20.47
N ILE A 152 3.09 -15.46 -19.78
CA ILE A 152 3.71 -14.20 -19.33
C ILE A 152 3.95 -13.18 -20.45
N TRP A 153 4.29 -13.62 -21.66
CA TRP A 153 4.55 -12.72 -22.80
C TRP A 153 3.42 -12.75 -23.85
N THR A 154 2.22 -13.20 -23.47
CA THR A 154 1.11 -13.41 -24.40
C THR A 154 -0.09 -12.53 -24.04
N HIS A 155 -0.98 -12.30 -25.02
CA HIS A 155 -2.27 -11.65 -24.80
C HIS A 155 -3.23 -12.44 -23.89
N ARG A 156 -2.87 -13.67 -23.51
CA ARG A 156 -3.63 -14.52 -22.60
C ARG A 156 -3.25 -14.31 -21.14
N PHE A 157 -2.24 -13.48 -20.86
CA PHE A 157 -1.89 -13.12 -19.49
C PHE A 157 -3.11 -12.54 -18.76
N PRO A 158 -3.30 -12.78 -17.45
CA PRO A 158 -4.44 -12.25 -16.72
C PRO A 158 -4.51 -10.73 -16.80
N ASN A 159 -5.73 -10.22 -16.95
CA ASN A 159 -5.94 -8.78 -17.04
C ASN A 159 -5.49 -8.05 -15.76
N PRO A 160 -5.28 -6.73 -15.81
CA PRO A 160 -4.72 -5.98 -14.68
C PRO A 160 -5.56 -6.07 -13.41
N ARG A 161 -6.89 -6.23 -13.56
CA ARG A 161 -7.81 -6.40 -12.41
C ARG A 161 -7.54 -7.69 -11.65
N VAL A 162 -7.37 -8.80 -12.36
CA VAL A 162 -7.04 -10.09 -11.75
C VAL A 162 -5.69 -9.99 -11.06
N VAL A 163 -4.67 -9.45 -11.74
CA VAL A 163 -3.32 -9.30 -11.19
C VAL A 163 -3.35 -8.47 -9.90
N ALA A 164 -3.94 -7.28 -9.92
CA ALA A 164 -3.97 -6.39 -8.76
C ALA A 164 -4.64 -7.03 -7.54
N HIS A 165 -5.80 -7.67 -7.73
CA HIS A 165 -6.57 -8.22 -6.61
C HIS A 165 -6.00 -9.54 -6.09
N VAL A 166 -5.45 -10.39 -6.97
CA VAL A 166 -4.74 -11.61 -6.56
C VAL A 166 -3.48 -11.26 -5.78
N VAL A 167 -2.64 -10.36 -6.30
CA VAL A 167 -1.41 -9.95 -5.62
C VAL A 167 -1.77 -9.27 -4.29
N HIS A 168 -2.77 -8.39 -4.26
CA HIS A 168 -3.22 -7.76 -3.02
C HIS A 168 -3.66 -8.79 -1.98
N PHE A 169 -4.47 -9.78 -2.38
CA PHE A 169 -4.89 -10.86 -1.49
C PHE A 169 -3.68 -11.60 -0.90
N LEU A 170 -2.76 -12.07 -1.76
CA LEU A 170 -1.58 -12.82 -1.34
C LEU A 170 -0.66 -12.00 -0.40
N SER A 171 -0.40 -10.73 -0.73
CA SER A 171 0.41 -9.83 0.10
C SER A 171 -0.23 -9.51 1.45
N SER A 172 -1.57 -9.41 1.49
CA SER A 172 -2.30 -9.13 2.73
C SER A 172 -2.28 -10.33 3.70
N GLU A 173 -2.39 -11.55 3.18
CA GLU A 173 -2.33 -12.77 4.01
C GLU A 173 -0.91 -13.02 4.54
N THR A 174 0.14 -12.61 3.82
CA THR A 174 1.51 -12.75 4.32
C THR A 174 1.87 -11.74 5.40
N SER A 175 1.20 -10.58 5.44
CA SER A 175 1.51 -9.49 6.40
C SER A 175 0.80 -9.63 7.76
N SER A 176 -0.13 -10.58 7.91
CA SER A 176 -0.83 -10.78 9.18
C SER A 176 0.10 -11.37 10.26
N GLU A 177 0.32 -10.63 11.35
CA GLU A 177 1.12 -11.03 12.52
C GLU A 177 0.47 -12.15 13.34
N SER A 178 -0.85 -12.35 13.21
CA SER A 178 -1.52 -13.52 13.80
C SER A 178 -1.13 -14.78 13.03
N GLU A 179 -0.81 -15.85 13.76
CA GLU A 179 -0.31 -17.15 13.26
C GLU A 179 -0.68 -17.46 11.79
N PRO A 180 0.30 -17.94 10.98
CA PRO A 180 0.09 -18.21 9.57
C PRO A 180 -0.95 -19.32 9.39
N LYS A 181 -2.22 -18.95 9.18
CA LYS A 181 -3.30 -19.91 8.89
C LYS A 181 -3.29 -20.42 7.44
N LEU A 182 -2.48 -19.81 6.58
CA LEU A 182 -2.10 -20.42 5.30
C LEU A 182 -1.03 -21.48 5.58
N GLU A 183 -1.40 -22.55 6.28
CA GLU A 183 -0.52 -23.65 6.70
C GLU A 183 -0.03 -24.53 5.52
N SER A 184 -0.52 -24.25 4.30
CA SER A 184 -0.06 -24.87 3.06
C SER A 184 1.24 -24.22 2.59
N LEU A 185 2.38 -24.86 2.89
CA LEU A 185 3.71 -24.52 2.35
C LEU A 185 3.77 -24.58 0.80
N GLN A 186 2.75 -25.10 0.11
CA GLN A 186 2.69 -25.16 -1.35
C GLN A 186 2.30 -23.80 -1.98
N ASP A 187 1.54 -22.96 -1.26
CA ASP A 187 1.07 -21.67 -1.79
C ASP A 187 2.12 -20.56 -1.78
N LYS A 188 3.17 -20.67 -0.96
CA LYS A 188 4.26 -19.67 -0.94
C LYS A 188 5.06 -19.63 -2.24
N SER A 189 5.30 -20.80 -2.83
CA SER A 189 5.94 -20.91 -4.15
C SER A 189 5.01 -20.33 -5.23
N ALA A 190 3.71 -20.63 -5.17
CA ALA A 190 2.74 -20.08 -6.11
C ALA A 190 2.64 -18.56 -6.02
N ALA A 191 2.58 -18.00 -4.81
CA ALA A 191 2.54 -16.56 -4.58
C ALA A 191 3.78 -15.86 -5.13
N THR A 192 4.96 -16.43 -4.88
CA THR A 192 6.23 -15.96 -5.44
C THR A 192 6.20 -15.93 -6.97
N VAL A 193 5.78 -17.02 -7.61
CA VAL A 193 5.68 -17.10 -9.07
C VAL A 193 4.66 -16.11 -9.62
N ILE A 194 3.49 -15.96 -8.99
CA ILE A 194 2.44 -15.01 -9.41
C ILE A 194 2.97 -13.57 -9.35
N VAL A 195 3.59 -13.18 -8.22
CA VAL A 195 4.14 -11.82 -8.06
C VAL A 195 5.25 -11.56 -9.08
N LYS A 196 6.18 -12.50 -9.23
CA LYS A 196 7.25 -12.38 -10.23
C LYS A 196 6.69 -12.24 -11.65
N CYS A 197 5.79 -13.13 -12.07
CA CYS A 197 5.16 -13.05 -13.39
C CYS A 197 4.42 -11.72 -13.60
N SER A 198 3.83 -11.17 -12.53
CA SER A 198 3.15 -9.87 -12.58
C SER A 198 4.14 -8.73 -12.82
N ILE A 199 5.24 -8.69 -12.08
CA ILE A 199 6.31 -7.68 -12.23
C ILE A 199 6.91 -7.76 -13.65
N ASP A 200 7.28 -8.97 -14.07
CA ASP A 200 7.87 -9.24 -15.38
C ASP A 200 6.91 -8.85 -16.51
N HIS A 201 5.63 -9.23 -16.44
CA HIS A 201 4.63 -8.85 -17.46
C HIS A 201 4.45 -7.33 -17.52
N ILE A 202 4.28 -6.65 -16.39
CA ILE A 202 4.11 -5.19 -16.31
C ILE A 202 5.32 -4.47 -16.93
N SER A 203 6.54 -4.99 -16.75
CA SER A 203 7.75 -4.42 -17.35
C SER A 203 7.73 -4.37 -18.87
N SER A 204 7.01 -5.31 -19.50
CA SER A 204 6.92 -5.47 -20.96
C SER A 204 5.53 -5.21 -21.55
N CYS A 205 4.58 -4.77 -20.72
CA CYS A 205 3.17 -4.78 -21.10
C CYS A 205 2.91 -3.89 -22.33
N ASN A 206 1.97 -4.32 -23.18
CA ASN A 206 1.62 -3.60 -24.40
C ASN A 206 0.62 -2.47 -24.11
N GLU A 207 0.28 -1.73 -25.17
CA GLU A 207 -0.63 -0.59 -25.08
C GLU A 207 -2.05 -0.97 -24.67
N ASP A 208 -2.55 -2.12 -25.12
CA ASP A 208 -3.86 -2.63 -24.72
C ASP A 208 -3.94 -2.87 -23.20
N TYR A 209 -2.87 -3.41 -22.61
CA TYR A 209 -2.79 -3.65 -21.17
C TYR A 209 -2.71 -2.34 -20.38
N LEU A 210 -1.95 -1.34 -20.86
CA LEU A 210 -1.93 0.00 -20.27
C LEU A 210 -3.29 0.68 -20.36
N GLN A 211 -4.01 0.50 -21.46
CA GLN A 211 -5.36 0.99 -21.64
C GLN A 211 -6.31 0.37 -20.60
N GLU A 212 -6.30 -0.96 -20.43
CA GLU A 212 -7.09 -1.64 -19.40
C GLU A 212 -6.72 -1.20 -17.97
N MET A 213 -5.41 -1.04 -17.67
CA MET A 213 -4.94 -0.50 -16.39
C MET A 213 -5.50 0.90 -16.11
N SER A 214 -5.61 1.73 -17.16
CA SER A 214 -6.03 3.12 -17.04
C SER A 214 -7.54 3.32 -16.85
N GLU A 215 -8.36 2.31 -17.14
CA GLU A 215 -9.83 2.39 -17.04
C GLU A 215 -10.30 2.65 -15.60
N ASN A 216 -9.50 2.25 -14.62
CA ASN A 216 -9.80 2.42 -13.21
C ASN A 216 -8.58 2.96 -12.46
N ALA A 217 -8.58 4.25 -12.13
CA ALA A 217 -7.49 4.87 -11.37
C ALA A 217 -7.22 4.20 -10.01
N GLN A 218 -8.24 3.62 -9.37
CA GLN A 218 -8.05 2.87 -8.13
C GLN A 218 -7.29 1.56 -8.35
N LEU A 219 -7.40 0.97 -9.54
CA LEU A 219 -6.74 -0.28 -9.87
C LEU A 219 -5.21 -0.12 -9.91
N LEU A 220 -4.72 0.96 -10.51
CA LEU A 220 -3.29 1.31 -10.52
C LEU A 220 -2.73 1.45 -9.11
N LYS A 221 -3.48 2.14 -8.24
CA LYS A 221 -3.11 2.33 -6.84
C LYS A 221 -3.05 0.99 -6.09
N ILE A 222 -4.08 0.16 -6.22
CA ILE A 222 -4.13 -1.16 -5.59
C ILE A 222 -2.97 -2.03 -6.08
N LEU A 223 -2.72 -2.06 -7.39
CA LEU A 223 -1.65 -2.86 -7.98
C LEU A 223 -0.28 -2.45 -7.44
N ARG A 224 0.03 -1.15 -7.42
CA ARG A 224 1.27 -0.62 -6.86
C ARG A 224 1.44 -1.01 -5.40
N GLU A 225 0.42 -0.74 -4.57
CA GLU A 225 0.47 -1.01 -3.13
C GLU A 225 0.63 -2.50 -2.86
N ALA A 226 -0.07 -3.34 -3.63
CA ALA A 226 0.02 -4.78 -3.52
C ALA A 226 1.40 -5.34 -3.90
N LEU A 227 2.01 -4.82 -4.98
CA LEU A 227 3.37 -5.20 -5.40
C LEU A 227 4.41 -4.71 -4.40
N LEU A 228 4.29 -3.48 -3.90
CA LEU A 228 5.19 -2.94 -2.88
C LEU A 228 5.13 -3.74 -1.59
N GLN A 229 3.93 -4.12 -1.16
CA GLN A 229 3.74 -5.00 -0.01
C GLN A 229 4.32 -6.40 -0.25
N ALA A 230 4.21 -6.93 -1.48
CA ALA A 230 4.80 -8.21 -1.84
C ALA A 230 6.34 -8.18 -1.76
N VAL A 231 6.96 -7.15 -2.35
CA VAL A 231 8.42 -6.96 -2.37
C VAL A 231 8.99 -6.74 -0.97
N ARG A 232 8.26 -6.06 -0.09
CA ARG A 232 8.64 -5.89 1.33
C ARG A 232 8.41 -7.13 2.18
N SER A 233 7.69 -8.13 1.68
CA SER A 233 7.34 -9.32 2.45
C SER A 233 8.50 -10.31 2.46
N GLU A 234 9.03 -10.63 3.63
CA GLU A 234 10.01 -11.71 3.81
C GLU A 234 9.46 -13.10 3.42
N ARG A 235 8.14 -13.23 3.23
CA ARG A 235 7.45 -14.48 2.92
C ARG A 235 7.25 -14.72 1.43
N ILE A 236 7.38 -13.69 0.60
CA ILE A 236 7.26 -13.77 -0.86
C ILE A 236 8.64 -13.46 -1.42
N ALA A 237 9.35 -14.48 -1.90
CA ALA A 237 10.71 -14.29 -2.37
C ALA A 237 10.70 -13.65 -3.77
N THR A 238 10.93 -12.35 -3.86
CA THR A 238 11.13 -11.66 -5.15
C THR A 238 12.62 -11.41 -5.39
N ASP A 239 13.05 -11.51 -6.64
CA ASP A 239 14.34 -11.00 -7.12
C ASP A 239 14.32 -9.48 -7.34
N CYS A 240 13.13 -8.89 -7.25
CA CYS A 240 12.88 -7.45 -7.29
C CYS A 240 12.97 -6.84 -5.89
N ASP A 241 13.80 -5.82 -5.69
CA ASP A 241 13.83 -4.99 -4.48
C ASP A 241 12.95 -3.73 -4.61
N GLU A 242 12.77 -3.00 -3.51
CA GLU A 242 11.92 -1.79 -3.52
C GLU A 242 12.40 -0.74 -4.54
N PRO A 243 13.70 -0.37 -4.61
CA PRO A 243 14.21 0.52 -5.66
C PRO A 243 13.87 0.07 -7.09
N GLN A 244 14.08 -1.21 -7.41
CA GLN A 244 13.78 -1.77 -8.73
C GLN A 244 12.28 -1.70 -9.07
N LEU A 245 11.41 -1.93 -8.08
CA LEU A 245 9.97 -1.78 -8.26
C LEU A 245 9.59 -0.33 -8.61
N TRP A 246 10.25 0.66 -7.98
CA TRP A 246 10.00 2.08 -8.28
C TRP A 246 10.54 2.51 -9.63
N ASP A 247 11.68 1.98 -10.07
CA ASP A 247 12.18 2.18 -11.43
C ASP A 247 11.22 1.60 -12.47
N LEU A 248 10.72 0.38 -12.23
CA LEU A 248 9.67 -0.24 -13.05
C LEU A 248 8.41 0.64 -13.08
N TRP A 249 7.93 1.08 -11.92
CA TRP A 249 6.71 1.87 -11.82
C TRP A 249 6.86 3.22 -12.53
N SER A 250 8.03 3.85 -12.41
CA SER A 250 8.39 5.07 -13.13
C SER A 250 8.35 4.85 -14.65
N SER A 251 8.93 3.76 -15.14
CA SER A 251 8.88 3.39 -16.56
C SER A 251 7.45 3.19 -17.06
N VAL A 252 6.59 2.51 -16.29
CA VAL A 252 5.16 2.35 -16.63
C VAL A 252 4.46 3.70 -16.72
N ILE A 253 4.64 4.59 -15.73
CA ILE A 253 4.02 5.91 -15.72
C ILE A 253 4.50 6.75 -16.92
N LEU A 254 5.81 6.73 -17.21
CA LEU A 254 6.38 7.45 -18.35
C LEU A 254 5.80 6.98 -19.69
N ARG A 255 5.58 5.66 -19.85
CA ARG A 255 4.88 5.12 -21.03
C ARG A 255 3.44 5.61 -21.08
N MET A 256 2.72 5.61 -19.96
CA MET A 256 1.32 6.07 -19.89
C MET A 256 1.16 7.56 -20.21
N ILE A 257 2.10 8.43 -19.84
CA ILE A 257 2.03 9.87 -20.17
C ILE A 257 2.53 10.19 -21.58
N GLY A 258 3.07 9.19 -22.30
CA GLY A 258 3.61 9.34 -23.64
C GLY A 258 2.62 9.98 -24.63
N ALA A 259 3.14 10.73 -25.59
CA ALA A 259 2.31 11.49 -26.53
C ALA A 259 1.38 10.60 -27.39
N GLU A 260 1.80 9.36 -27.67
CA GLU A 260 1.09 8.35 -28.46
C GLU A 260 -0.12 7.74 -27.73
N GLN A 261 -0.26 7.99 -26.44
CA GLN A 261 -1.29 7.39 -25.60
C GLN A 261 -2.66 8.07 -25.73
N SER A 262 -3.71 7.32 -25.46
CA SER A 262 -5.06 7.87 -25.34
C SER A 262 -5.13 8.91 -24.21
N PHE A 263 -6.05 9.87 -24.31
CA PHE A 263 -6.24 10.88 -23.26
C PHE A 263 -6.54 10.25 -21.89
N ALA A 264 -7.30 9.16 -21.86
CA ALA A 264 -7.62 8.44 -20.63
C ALA A 264 -6.37 7.83 -19.98
N VAL A 265 -5.51 7.18 -20.77
CA VAL A 265 -4.24 6.62 -20.29
C VAL A 265 -3.33 7.71 -19.75
N ARG A 266 -3.15 8.80 -20.50
CA ARG A 266 -2.33 9.94 -20.04
C ARG A 266 -2.85 10.55 -18.75
N LYS A 267 -4.17 10.74 -18.63
CA LYS A 267 -4.78 11.28 -17.41
C LYS A 267 -4.49 10.38 -16.20
N SER A 268 -4.62 9.07 -16.35
CA SER A 268 -4.29 8.10 -15.28
C SER A 268 -2.79 8.07 -14.99
N GLY A 269 -1.93 8.20 -16.01
CA GLY A 269 -0.48 8.33 -15.85
C GLY A 269 -0.08 9.57 -15.05
N TRP A 270 -0.66 10.74 -15.34
CA TRP A 270 -0.40 11.97 -14.57
C TRP A 270 -0.89 11.87 -13.12
N ALA A 271 -2.01 11.19 -12.88
CA ALA A 271 -2.45 10.92 -11.52
C ALA A 271 -1.46 10.01 -10.77
N ALA A 272 -0.95 8.96 -11.42
CA ALA A 272 0.05 8.07 -10.83
C ALA A 272 1.43 8.75 -10.64
N TRP A 273 1.78 9.73 -11.47
CA TRP A 273 3.01 10.53 -11.32
C TRP A 273 3.04 11.32 -10.01
N HIS A 274 1.90 11.88 -9.59
CA HIS A 274 1.80 12.58 -8.31
C HIS A 274 2.20 11.66 -7.15
N ASP A 275 1.71 10.43 -7.14
CA ASP A 275 2.04 9.46 -6.10
C ASP A 275 3.53 9.05 -6.13
N LEU A 276 4.15 9.00 -7.32
CA LEU A 276 5.59 8.74 -7.46
C LEU A 276 6.42 9.89 -6.87
N VAL A 277 6.00 11.14 -7.08
CA VAL A 277 6.64 12.32 -6.47
C VAL A 277 6.50 12.29 -4.96
N GLU A 278 5.32 11.92 -4.45
CA GLU A 278 5.07 11.78 -3.01
C GLU A 278 5.97 10.71 -2.39
N TRP A 279 6.03 9.50 -2.99
CA TRP A 279 6.95 8.45 -2.52
C TRP A 279 8.40 8.88 -2.60
N SER A 280 8.84 9.46 -3.73
CA SER A 280 10.23 9.90 -3.89
C SER A 280 10.58 10.91 -2.80
N THR A 281 9.67 11.85 -2.55
CA THR A 281 9.81 12.84 -1.47
C THR A 281 9.90 12.16 -0.11
N GLU A 282 9.01 11.22 0.22
CA GLU A 282 9.08 10.47 1.47
C GLU A 282 10.38 9.66 1.62
N ALA A 283 10.81 8.97 0.56
CA ALA A 283 12.03 8.17 0.54
C ALA A 283 13.27 9.05 0.75
N ILE A 284 13.38 10.17 0.03
CA ILE A 284 14.43 11.18 0.22
C ILE A 284 14.43 11.70 1.65
N LEU A 285 13.25 12.06 2.16
CA LEU A 285 13.11 12.61 3.51
C LEU A 285 13.40 11.58 4.61
N SER A 286 13.13 10.30 4.36
CA SER A 286 13.43 9.20 5.30
C SER A 286 14.92 8.89 5.37
N ASN A 287 15.66 9.18 4.29
CA ASN A 287 17.12 9.05 4.21
C ASN A 287 17.86 10.35 4.52
N GLU A 288 17.15 11.46 4.78
CA GLU A 288 17.72 12.76 5.13
C GLU A 288 18.37 12.70 6.52
N THR A 289 19.69 12.79 6.59
CA THR A 289 20.41 12.85 7.88
C THR A 289 20.97 14.24 8.12
N LEU A 290 20.99 14.65 9.38
CA LEU A 290 21.47 15.95 9.82
C LEU A 290 22.82 15.79 10.51
N ILE A 291 23.86 16.40 9.98
CA ILE A 291 25.20 16.39 10.57
C ILE A 291 25.43 17.70 11.31
N VAL A 292 25.64 17.61 12.63
CA VAL A 292 25.99 18.75 13.50
C VAL A 292 27.51 18.82 13.63
N LYS A 293 28.12 19.97 13.33
CA LYS A 293 29.57 20.19 13.42
C LYS A 293 29.92 21.51 14.10
N GLY A 294 31.10 21.58 14.70
CA GLY A 294 31.65 22.82 15.26
C GLY A 294 30.91 23.36 16.49
N ALA A 295 30.06 22.58 17.15
CA ALA A 295 29.57 22.93 18.48
C ALA A 295 30.72 22.86 19.50
N GLY A 296 30.82 23.85 20.38
CA GLY A 296 31.78 23.83 21.50
C GLY A 296 31.45 22.78 22.58
N THR A 297 30.22 22.28 22.60
CA THR A 297 29.84 21.10 23.38
C THR A 297 30.09 19.86 22.54
N ASP A 298 31.25 19.22 22.72
CA ASP A 298 31.77 18.19 21.80
C ASP A 298 30.80 17.05 21.52
N PHE A 299 30.12 16.52 22.55
CA PHE A 299 29.19 15.39 22.39
C PHE A 299 27.94 15.74 21.58
N VAL A 300 27.66 17.01 21.32
CA VAL A 300 26.57 17.46 20.43
C VAL A 300 26.92 17.26 18.95
N ASN A 301 28.21 17.25 18.59
CA ASN A 301 28.66 17.06 17.20
C ASN A 301 28.52 15.62 16.73
N GLY A 302 27.85 15.40 15.59
CA GLY A 302 27.70 14.08 14.97
C GLY A 302 26.48 13.98 14.07
N THR A 303 26.15 12.76 13.68
CA THR A 303 25.04 12.47 12.75
C THR A 303 23.75 12.20 13.52
N TYR A 304 22.69 12.92 13.16
CA TYR A 304 21.35 12.72 13.67
C TYR A 304 20.48 12.14 12.56
N THR A 305 19.74 11.09 12.89
CA THR A 305 18.84 10.40 11.98
C THR A 305 17.41 10.91 12.15
N PRO A 306 16.64 11.07 11.08
CA PRO A 306 15.26 11.52 11.17
C PRO A 306 14.43 10.44 11.86
N THR A 307 13.63 10.82 12.85
CA THR A 307 12.62 9.91 13.39
C THR A 307 11.27 10.23 12.79
N LYS A 308 10.40 9.20 12.73
CA LYS A 308 9.01 9.39 12.32
C LYS A 308 8.35 10.33 13.32
N VAL A 309 8.14 11.57 12.86
CA VAL A 309 7.05 12.48 13.20
C VAL A 309 6.58 12.39 14.66
N ASN A 310 6.91 13.40 15.48
CA ASN A 310 6.42 13.45 16.86
C ASN A 310 4.88 13.58 16.94
N TRP A 311 4.32 13.52 18.15
CA TRP A 311 2.87 13.68 18.41
C TRP A 311 2.23 14.94 17.80
N ALA A 312 3.04 15.93 17.39
CA ALA A 312 2.63 17.21 16.82
C ALA A 312 2.98 17.33 15.32
N GLU A 313 3.18 16.21 14.63
CA GLU A 313 3.50 16.16 13.21
C GLU A 313 4.83 16.84 12.79
N ASN A 314 5.74 17.11 13.74
CA ASN A 314 7.01 17.79 13.46
C ASN A 314 8.15 16.79 13.22
N ARG A 315 9.05 17.15 12.28
CA ARG A 315 10.33 16.45 12.09
C ARG A 315 11.21 16.62 13.31
N VAL A 316 11.80 15.51 13.74
CA VAL A 316 12.79 15.45 14.80
C VAL A 316 13.97 14.64 14.28
N TYR A 317 15.18 15.15 14.48
CA TYR A 317 16.40 14.39 14.24
C TYR A 317 16.92 13.90 15.58
N VAL A 318 17.28 12.62 15.67
CA VAL A 318 17.70 11.99 16.92
C VAL A 318 19.11 11.43 16.76
N ARG A 319 19.88 11.55 17.82
CA ARG A 319 21.20 10.94 17.94
C ARG A 319 21.37 10.37 19.34
N ILE A 320 21.91 9.17 19.42
CA ILE A 320 22.43 8.62 20.68
C ILE A 320 23.91 8.99 20.76
N VAL A 321 24.32 9.61 21.86
CA VAL A 321 25.73 9.95 22.09
C VAL A 321 26.53 8.65 22.24
N PRO A 322 27.59 8.45 21.45
CA PRO A 322 28.39 7.22 21.53
C PRO A 322 29.18 7.14 22.84
N ASP A 323 29.74 5.96 23.11
CA ASP A 323 30.62 5.78 24.26
C ASP A 323 31.87 6.67 24.18
N GLY A 324 32.43 7.01 25.34
CA GLY A 324 33.64 7.82 25.44
C GLY A 324 33.42 9.31 25.72
N PHE A 325 32.17 9.74 25.90
CA PHE A 325 31.79 11.11 26.26
C PHE A 325 31.42 11.26 27.75
N GLY A 326 31.98 10.40 28.62
CA GLY A 326 31.74 10.44 30.06
C GLY A 326 30.25 10.28 30.39
N GLU A 327 29.72 11.14 31.28
CA GLU A 327 28.30 11.16 31.68
C GLU A 327 27.34 11.40 30.50
N ALA A 328 27.81 11.97 29.40
CA ALA A 328 26.98 12.19 28.21
C ALA A 328 26.80 10.92 27.36
N SER A 329 27.59 9.86 27.58
CA SER A 329 27.50 8.62 26.80
C SER A 329 26.12 7.96 26.95
N GLY A 330 25.54 7.49 25.84
CA GLY A 330 24.22 6.85 25.82
C GLY A 330 23.03 7.81 25.89
N LYS A 331 23.25 9.11 26.11
CA LYS A 331 22.17 10.09 26.15
C LYS A 331 21.54 10.30 24.77
N THR A 332 20.24 10.57 24.75
CA THR A 332 19.49 10.87 23.52
C THR A 332 19.46 12.37 23.29
N LEU A 333 20.11 12.82 22.21
CA LEU A 333 20.02 14.17 21.72
C LEU A 333 18.96 14.28 20.63
N THR A 334 18.23 15.38 20.64
CA THR A 334 17.21 15.69 19.64
C THR A 334 17.49 17.04 19.01
N CYS A 335 17.25 17.16 17.70
CA CYS A 335 17.09 18.43 17.02
C CYS A 335 15.63 18.55 16.58
N PHE A 336 14.89 19.45 17.22
CA PHE A 336 13.44 19.56 17.04
C PHE A 336 12.98 21.00 16.95
N ARG A 337 11.78 21.16 16.39
CA ARG A 337 11.08 22.44 16.28
C ARG A 337 10.01 22.55 17.35
N CYS A 338 9.91 23.70 18.01
CA CYS A 338 8.78 24.02 18.87
C CYS A 338 8.24 25.44 18.59
N VAL A 339 6.98 25.67 18.99
CA VAL A 339 6.34 26.97 18.92
C VAL A 339 6.52 27.65 20.27
N MET A 340 7.27 28.75 20.29
CA MET A 340 7.50 29.52 21.50
C MET A 340 6.23 30.27 21.92
N ARG A 341 6.16 30.75 23.17
CA ARG A 341 5.06 31.61 23.65
C ARG A 341 4.83 32.86 22.78
N SER A 342 5.87 33.31 22.07
CA SER A 342 5.81 34.42 21.11
C SER A 342 5.19 34.04 19.76
N LEU A 343 4.66 32.82 19.61
CA LEU A 343 4.18 32.20 18.38
C LEU A 343 5.24 31.99 17.28
N ASN A 344 6.50 32.36 17.56
CA ASN A 344 7.61 32.09 16.66
C ASN A 344 8.06 30.64 16.77
N LYS A 345 8.39 30.04 15.62
CA LYS A 345 8.92 28.67 15.53
C LYS A 345 10.44 28.68 15.69
N TRP A 346 10.94 27.98 16.68
CA TRP A 346 12.38 27.90 16.98
C TRP A 346 12.83 26.45 16.86
N TRP A 347 14.09 26.28 16.49
CA TRP A 347 14.76 24.98 16.49
C TRP A 347 15.71 24.90 17.68
N PHE A 348 15.76 23.74 18.31
CA PHE A 348 16.62 23.45 19.44
C PHE A 348 17.46 22.20 19.17
N ILE A 349 18.65 22.16 19.77
CA ILE A 349 19.42 20.93 19.96
C ILE A 349 19.49 20.68 21.46
N SER A 350 18.90 19.58 21.90
CA SER A 350 18.64 19.34 23.31
C SER A 350 18.92 17.90 23.70
N GLU A 351 19.26 17.68 24.95
CA GLU A 351 19.18 16.37 25.59
C GLU A 351 17.71 16.11 25.95
N ALA A 352 17.15 15.03 25.41
CA ALA A 352 15.76 14.67 25.68
C ALA A 352 15.62 14.03 27.06
N ASP A 353 14.61 14.47 27.83
CA ASP A 353 14.25 13.82 29.08
C ASP A 353 13.76 12.37 28.81
N GLU A 354 14.25 11.40 29.58
CA GLU A 354 13.95 9.98 29.38
C GLU A 354 12.46 9.65 29.51
N LYS A 355 11.71 10.44 30.29
CA LYS A 355 10.29 10.16 30.61
C LYS A 355 9.35 11.04 29.80
N GLN A 356 9.75 12.26 29.47
CA GLN A 356 8.92 13.28 28.82
C GLN A 356 9.72 14.09 27.77
N PRO A 357 10.15 13.45 26.67
CA PRO A 357 10.89 14.13 25.62
C PRO A 357 10.05 15.24 24.96
N GLY A 358 10.68 16.37 24.65
CA GLY A 358 10.04 17.53 24.02
C GLY A 358 9.29 18.45 25.00
N THR A 359 9.61 18.36 26.30
CA THR A 359 9.03 19.23 27.35
C THR A 359 10.04 20.27 27.83
N ASP A 360 9.62 21.14 28.75
CA ASP A 360 10.49 22.12 29.42
C ASP A 360 11.56 21.48 30.33
N ARG A 361 11.56 20.15 30.42
CA ARG A 361 12.58 19.35 31.12
C ARG A 361 13.77 18.97 30.26
N ASP A 362 13.66 19.13 28.95
CA ASP A 362 14.79 18.90 28.05
C ASP A 362 15.91 19.91 28.35
N VAL A 363 17.16 19.48 28.20
CA VAL A 363 18.32 20.35 28.42
C VAL A 363 18.73 20.95 27.09
N ASP A 364 18.41 22.23 26.88
CA ASP A 364 18.68 22.91 25.60
C ASP A 364 20.11 23.45 25.53
N TYR A 365 20.90 22.99 24.54
CA TYR A 365 22.27 23.47 24.33
C TYR A 365 22.34 24.65 23.36
N TYR A 366 21.66 24.51 22.23
CA TYR A 366 21.70 25.48 21.12
C TYR A 366 20.30 25.75 20.59
N GLN A 367 20.08 26.97 20.09
CA GLN A 367 18.82 27.40 19.50
C GLN A 367 19.04 28.18 18.21
N SER A 368 18.09 28.08 17.28
CA SER A 368 18.01 28.90 16.08
C SER A 368 16.61 29.48 15.94
N LYS A 369 16.55 30.80 15.70
CA LYS A 369 15.30 31.53 15.46
C LYS A 369 15.06 31.57 13.95
N ASN A 370 13.95 31.01 13.50
CA ASN A 370 13.54 31.21 12.10
C ASN A 370 12.94 32.62 11.95
N SER A 371 13.53 33.43 11.07
CA SER A 371 12.92 34.64 10.53
C SER A 371 12.21 34.28 9.22
N GLY A 372 10.92 33.96 9.27
CA GLY A 372 10.09 33.67 8.10
C GLY A 372 9.11 32.50 8.29
N ASP A 373 8.08 32.44 7.44
CA ASP A 373 6.90 31.58 7.61
C ASP A 373 7.11 30.08 7.33
N ALA A 374 8.20 29.66 6.69
CA ALA A 374 8.20 28.35 6.06
C ALA A 374 9.54 27.62 6.10
N HIS A 375 9.89 26.95 7.21
CA HIS A 375 10.80 25.80 7.11
C HIS A 375 10.40 24.66 8.08
N ASP A 376 10.11 23.49 7.49
CA ASP A 376 10.03 22.19 8.17
C ASP A 376 11.40 21.55 8.39
N ARG A 377 12.48 22.33 8.16
CA ARG A 377 13.88 21.93 8.34
C ARG A 377 14.62 22.91 9.27
N PRO A 378 15.63 22.44 10.02
CA PRO A 378 16.50 23.32 10.80
C PRO A 378 17.33 24.23 9.90
N GLN A 379 17.70 25.41 10.38
CA GLN A 379 18.66 26.26 9.66
C GLN A 379 20.03 25.60 9.64
N LEU A 380 20.73 25.70 8.52
CA LEU A 380 22.08 25.14 8.39
C LEU A 380 23.14 25.97 9.14
N SER A 381 22.84 27.22 9.44
CA SER A 381 23.75 28.17 10.10
C SER A 381 22.96 29.17 10.97
N GLY A 382 23.66 30.02 11.72
CA GLY A 382 23.01 31.06 12.52
C GLY A 382 22.47 30.56 13.87
N TRP A 383 22.94 29.40 14.31
CA TRP A 383 22.66 28.90 15.66
C TRP A 383 23.31 29.79 16.71
N GLY A 384 22.63 29.94 17.83
CA GLY A 384 23.12 30.61 19.02
C GLY A 384 23.08 29.67 20.22
N LEU A 385 23.81 30.04 21.28
CA LEU A 385 23.72 29.33 22.55
C LEU A 385 22.34 29.56 23.18
N CYS A 386 21.82 28.56 23.89
CA CYS A 386 20.63 28.73 24.73
C CYS A 386 20.99 29.57 25.96
N THR A 387 20.59 30.85 25.94
CA THR A 387 20.96 31.85 26.94
C THR A 387 20.30 31.65 28.31
N LEU A 388 19.24 30.84 28.40
CA LEU A 388 18.46 30.67 29.63
C LEU A 388 19.07 29.68 30.61
N GLN A 389 19.81 28.68 30.12
CA GLN A 389 20.33 27.58 30.95
C GLN A 389 21.85 27.36 30.80
N ALA A 390 22.51 28.03 29.83
CA ALA A 390 23.97 28.05 29.64
C ALA A 390 24.65 26.66 29.58
N HIS A 391 23.95 25.63 29.13
CA HIS A 391 24.51 24.28 28.98
C HIS A 391 25.38 24.11 27.73
N GLY A 392 25.11 24.89 26.68
CA GLY A 392 25.92 24.92 25.47
C GLY A 392 27.20 25.74 25.64
N LEU A 393 28.29 25.30 25.01
CA LEU A 393 29.55 26.05 24.93
C LEU A 393 29.75 26.63 23.54
N ALA A 394 30.44 27.78 23.46
CA ALA A 394 30.85 28.36 22.19
C ALA A 394 31.97 27.51 21.56
N PRO A 395 32.03 27.38 20.22
CA PRO A 395 31.16 28.03 19.23
C PRO A 395 29.79 27.36 19.09
N ALA A 396 28.83 28.07 18.49
CA ALA A 396 27.56 27.48 18.10
C ALA A 396 27.75 26.57 16.87
N PRO A 397 26.92 25.51 16.72
CA PRO A 397 27.08 24.55 15.64
C PRO A 397 26.77 25.14 14.26
N VAL A 398 27.32 24.47 13.26
CA VAL A 398 26.92 24.52 11.86
C VAL A 398 26.33 23.16 11.49
N LEU A 399 25.24 23.15 10.74
CA LEU A 399 24.56 21.93 10.33
C LEU A 399 24.74 21.68 8.84
N GLU A 400 24.80 20.41 8.47
CA GLU A 400 24.77 19.95 7.08
C GLU A 400 23.65 18.92 6.94
N LEU A 401 22.87 19.01 5.87
CA LEU A 401 21.90 17.98 5.51
C LEU A 401 22.50 17.07 4.44
N THR A 402 22.48 15.76 4.68
CA THR A 402 22.91 14.75 3.70
C THR A 402 21.79 13.75 3.44
N GLY A 403 21.86 12.99 2.35
CA GLY A 403 20.77 12.11 1.92
C GLY A 403 19.53 12.85 1.38
N THR A 404 19.58 14.18 1.29
CA THR A 404 18.60 14.97 0.54
C THR A 404 18.88 14.87 -0.96
N LEU A 405 17.84 15.01 -1.78
CA LEU A 405 17.98 15.19 -3.22
C LEU A 405 18.63 16.56 -3.44
N GLY A 406 19.96 16.58 -3.37
CA GLY A 406 20.73 17.74 -3.73
C GLY A 406 20.50 17.98 -5.21
N VAL A 407 19.81 19.07 -5.56
CA VAL A 407 19.98 19.63 -6.89
C VAL A 407 21.49 19.85 -7.03
N PRO A 408 22.17 19.24 -8.01
CA PRO A 408 23.59 19.47 -8.22
C PRO A 408 23.84 20.97 -8.19
N LYS A 409 24.84 21.46 -7.45
CA LYS A 409 25.08 22.91 -7.27
C LYS A 409 25.11 23.66 -8.61
N GLU A 410 25.54 22.98 -9.67
CA GLU A 410 25.58 23.45 -11.06
C GLU A 410 24.20 23.70 -11.70
N GLN A 411 23.15 23.03 -11.23
CA GLN A 411 21.76 23.16 -11.71
C GLN A 411 20.92 24.11 -10.86
N ALA A 412 21.24 24.28 -9.57
CA ALA A 412 20.57 25.25 -8.70
C ALA A 412 20.75 26.71 -9.17
N ILE A 413 21.84 27.00 -9.87
CA ILE A 413 22.13 28.33 -10.47
C ILE A 413 21.21 28.62 -11.68
N LYS A 414 20.58 27.60 -12.27
CA LYS A 414 19.75 27.73 -13.48
C LYS A 414 18.25 27.77 -13.22
N MET A 415 17.79 27.57 -11.98
CA MET A 415 16.37 27.73 -11.67
C MET A 415 16.05 29.22 -11.54
N PRO A 416 15.07 29.74 -12.29
CA PRO A 416 14.66 31.13 -12.13
C PRO A 416 14.11 31.34 -10.70
N PRO A 417 14.37 32.51 -10.08
CA PRO A 417 13.81 32.81 -8.77
C PRO A 417 12.27 32.86 -8.90
N TYR A 418 11.59 32.16 -7.98
CA TYR A 418 10.14 32.25 -7.80
C TYR A 418 9.73 33.64 -7.30
#